data_AF-A0A8C3C7N8-F1
#
_entry.id   AF-A0A8C3C7N8-F1
#
_cell.length_a   1.000
_cell.length_b   1.000
_cell.length_c   1.000
_cell.angle_alpha   90.00
_cell.angle_beta   90.00
_cell.angle_gamma   90.00
#
_symmetry.space_group_name_H-M   'P 1'
#
loop_
_entity.id
_entity.type
_entity.pdbx_description
1 polymer ?
#
loop_
_entity_poly.entity_id
_entity_poly.type
_entity_poly.pdbx_seq_one_letter_code
_entity_poly.pdbx_strand_id
1 'polypeptide(L)'
;MATAGGGMAAPCWVLRCCSCRLFQAQQAKRSAKWSCSVCGQRQALLKVYGRGSGRDCRHHVQKLNSLQGEAEEAIARTARCCPKRHAVVSVVMIN
;
A
#
# COMPACT_ATOMS: atom_id res chain seq x y z
N MET A 1 -5.37 -9.24 42.06
CA MET A 1 -4.48 -9.16 40.89
C MET A 1 -5.35 -8.96 39.66
N ALA A 2 -5.43 -7.73 39.16
CA ALA A 2 -6.42 -7.31 38.16
C ALA A 2 -6.01 -7.69 36.73
N THR A 3 -6.86 -8.49 36.09
CA THR A 3 -7.16 -8.58 34.65
C THR A 3 -6.04 -8.25 33.65
N ALA A 4 -5.28 -9.26 33.21
CA ALA A 4 -4.66 -9.23 31.88
C ALA A 4 -5.69 -9.73 30.85
N GLY A 5 -6.65 -8.88 30.52
CA GLY A 5 -7.51 -9.10 29.35
C GLY A 5 -6.63 -9.06 28.11
N GLY A 6 -6.28 -10.24 27.58
CA GLY A 6 -5.62 -10.41 26.29
C GLY A 6 -6.56 -9.94 25.17
N GLY A 7 -6.60 -8.63 24.95
CA GLY A 7 -7.28 -8.03 23.82
C GLY A 7 -6.62 -8.54 22.55
N MET A 8 -7.29 -9.47 21.85
CA MET A 8 -6.89 -9.97 20.55
C MET A 8 -6.74 -8.77 19.60
N ALA A 9 -5.52 -8.25 19.46
CA ALA A 9 -5.24 -7.11 18.62
C ALA A 9 -5.70 -7.45 17.20
N ALA A 10 -6.71 -6.75 16.71
CA ALA A 10 -7.29 -7.08 15.42
C ALA A 10 -6.19 -7.00 14.34
N PRO A 11 -6.12 -7.99 13.44
CA PRO A 11 -5.08 -8.04 12.43
C PRO A 11 -5.14 -6.78 11.56
N CYS A 12 -3.99 -6.27 11.17
CA CYS A 12 -3.87 -5.18 10.21
C CYS A 12 -3.53 -5.76 8.83
N TRP A 13 -3.99 -5.08 7.79
CA TRP A 13 -3.72 -5.35 6.39
C TRP A 13 -2.95 -4.20 5.78
N VAL A 14 -1.94 -4.51 4.99
CA VAL A 14 -1.21 -3.55 4.17
C VAL A 14 -1.78 -3.55 2.77
N LEU A 15 -2.33 -2.41 2.37
CA LEU A 15 -3.07 -2.21 1.14
C LEU A 15 -2.39 -1.17 0.28
N ARG A 16 -2.62 -1.22 -1.04
CA ARG A 16 -2.10 -0.24 -1.99
C ARG A 16 -3.24 0.54 -2.62
N CYS A 17 -3.13 1.86 -2.66
CA CYS A 17 -4.12 2.71 -3.30
C CYS A 17 -4.05 2.64 -4.83
N CYS A 18 -5.19 2.63 -5.51
CA CYS A 18 -5.24 2.61 -6.97
C CYS A 18 -4.86 3.96 -7.60
N SER A 19 -5.31 5.09 -7.04
CA SER A 19 -4.93 6.42 -7.54
C SER A 19 -3.50 6.82 -7.21
N CYS A 20 -3.16 6.89 -5.92
CA CYS A 20 -1.87 7.46 -5.49
C CYS A 20 -0.76 6.42 -5.29
N ARG A 21 -1.03 5.13 -5.54
CA ARG A 21 -0.08 3.99 -5.43
C ARG A 21 0.62 3.80 -4.08
N LEU A 22 0.32 4.63 -3.09
CA LEU A 22 0.85 4.56 -1.72
C LEU A 22 0.32 3.33 -0.97
N PHE A 23 1.21 2.73 -0.20
CA PHE A 23 0.90 1.66 0.72
C PHE A 23 0.42 2.23 2.05
N GLN A 24 -0.63 1.62 2.60
CA GLN A 24 -1.27 2.04 3.85
C GLN A 24 -1.65 0.82 4.67
N ALA A 25 -1.47 0.93 5.98
CA ALA A 25 -1.96 -0.05 6.94
C ALA A 25 -3.40 0.32 7.32
N GLN A 26 -4.32 -0.62 7.15
CA GLN A 26 -5.69 -0.52 7.64
C GLN A 26 -5.96 -1.70 8.56
N GLN A 27 -6.78 -1.48 9.58
CA GLN A 27 -7.25 -2.58 10.42
C GLN A 27 -8.19 -3.47 9.60
N ALA A 28 -8.06 -4.79 9.77
CA ALA A 28 -8.89 -5.77 9.09
C ALA A 28 -10.35 -5.50 9.44
N LYS A 29 -11.12 -5.05 8.44
CA LYS A 29 -12.55 -4.88 8.54
C LYS A 29 -13.21 -6.02 7.78
N ARG A 30 -14.39 -6.44 8.25
CA ARG A 30 -15.21 -7.42 7.54
C ARG A 30 -15.68 -6.90 6.17
N SER A 31 -15.72 -5.58 6.00
CA SER A 31 -16.04 -4.92 4.74
C SER A 31 -14.82 -4.89 3.82
N ALA A 32 -15.00 -5.35 2.58
CA ALA A 32 -14.00 -5.24 1.52
C ALA A 32 -13.91 -3.82 0.93
N LYS A 33 -14.43 -2.78 1.61
CA LYS A 33 -14.34 -1.38 1.17
C LYS A 33 -13.46 -0.60 2.12
N TRP A 34 -12.55 0.19 1.58
CA TRP A 34 -11.66 1.06 2.34
C TRP A 34 -11.43 2.38 1.61
N SER A 35 -10.93 3.38 2.33
CA SER A 35 -10.66 4.70 1.79
C SER A 35 -9.19 5.04 2.01
N CYS A 36 -8.54 5.57 0.98
CA CYS A 36 -7.18 6.08 1.10
C CYS A 36 -7.17 7.34 1.97
N SER A 37 -6.31 7.39 3.00
CA SER A 37 -6.17 8.58 3.86
C SER A 37 -5.41 9.71 3.19
N VAL A 38 -4.66 9.42 2.12
CA VAL A 38 -3.85 10.42 1.40
C VAL A 38 -4.66 11.11 0.31
N CYS A 39 -5.31 10.35 -0.57
CA CYS A 39 -6.08 10.91 -1.69
C CYS A 39 -7.60 10.90 -1.47
N GLY A 40 -8.10 10.35 -0.36
CA GLY A 40 -9.53 10.27 -0.05
C GLY A 40 -10.33 9.28 -0.90
N GLN A 41 -9.71 8.61 -1.88
CA GLN A 41 -10.44 7.75 -2.81
C GLN A 41 -10.98 6.50 -2.09
N ARG A 42 -12.29 6.28 -2.21
CA ARG A 42 -12.97 5.07 -1.75
C ARG A 42 -12.74 3.97 -2.76
N GLN A 43 -12.19 2.85 -2.33
CA GLN A 43 -11.84 1.74 -3.20
C GLN A 43 -12.15 0.39 -2.56
N ALA A 44 -12.29 -0.62 -3.40
CA ALA A 44 -12.43 -1.98 -2.95
C ALA A 44 -11.06 -2.55 -2.54
N LEU A 45 -11.08 -3.48 -1.60
CA LEU A 45 -9.95 -4.29 -1.21
C LEU A 45 -9.71 -5.34 -2.30
N LEU A 46 -8.79 -5.04 -3.22
CA LEU A 46 -8.44 -5.97 -4.32
C LEU A 46 -7.36 -6.96 -3.92
N LYS A 47 -6.28 -6.46 -3.30
CA LYS A 47 -5.11 -7.26 -2.92
C LYS A 47 -4.55 -6.80 -1.59
N VAL A 48 -4.25 -7.77 -0.72
CA VAL A 48 -3.55 -7.56 0.54
C VAL A 48 -2.08 -7.91 0.32
N TYR A 49 -1.20 -6.94 0.54
CA TYR A 49 0.26 -7.10 0.34
C TYR A 49 0.94 -7.69 1.57
N GLY A 50 0.34 -7.50 2.75
CA GLY A 50 0.82 -8.06 4.00
C GLY A 50 -0.27 -8.06 5.06
N ARG A 51 -0.20 -9.01 5.99
CA ARG A 51 -1.12 -9.12 7.12
C ARG A 51 -0.31 -9.39 8.39
N GLY A 52 -0.62 -8.68 9.46
CA GLY A 52 0.13 -8.83 10.71
C GLY A 52 -0.37 -7.90 11.79
N SER A 53 0.44 -7.73 12.84
CA SER A 53 0.14 -6.82 13.94
C SER A 53 0.34 -5.36 13.50
N GLY A 54 -0.33 -4.41 14.16
CA GLY A 54 -0.22 -2.99 13.81
C GLY A 54 1.19 -2.40 13.90
N ARG A 55 2.09 -2.99 14.69
CA ARG A 55 3.52 -2.64 14.69
C ARG A 55 4.19 -3.10 13.38
N ASP A 56 4.07 -4.38 13.07
CA ASP A 56 4.69 -4.98 11.88
C ASP A 56 4.21 -4.31 10.57
N CYS A 57 2.91 -4.05 10.48
CA CYS A 57 2.32 -3.38 9.32
C CYS A 57 2.87 -1.95 9.12
N ARG A 58 3.23 -1.23 10.19
CA ARG A 58 3.84 0.11 10.08
C ARG A 58 5.24 0.04 9.47
N HIS A 59 6.07 -0.90 9.94
CA HIS A 59 7.40 -1.13 9.38
C HIS A 59 7.32 -1.58 7.92
N HIS A 60 6.36 -2.46 7.61
CA HIS A 60 6.15 -2.95 6.25
C HIS A 60 5.70 -1.86 5.29
N VAL A 61 4.74 -1.02 5.69
CA VAL A 61 4.29 0.15 4.89
C VAL A 61 5.44 1.11 4.65
N GLN A 62 6.24 1.41 5.67
CA GLN A 62 7.38 2.31 5.52
C GLN A 62 8.37 1.76 4.49
N LYS A 63 8.74 0.48 4.61
CA LYS A 63 9.63 -0.19 3.65
C LYS A 63 9.07 -0.19 2.23
N LEU A 64 7.79 -0.54 2.05
CA LEU A 64 7.15 -0.58 0.74
C LEU A 64 7.05 0.82 0.09
N ASN A 65 6.76 1.85 0.88
CA ASN A 65 6.71 3.23 0.36
C ASN A 65 8.10 3.75 -0.01
N SER A 66 9.14 3.43 0.75
CA SER A 66 10.53 3.75 0.38
C SER A 66 10.92 3.09 -0.95
N LEU A 67 10.70 1.78 -1.07
CA LEU A 67 11.00 1.03 -2.30
C LEU A 67 10.19 1.55 -3.50
N GLN A 68 8.93 1.93 -3.29
CA GLN A 68 8.08 2.52 -4.32
C GLN A 68 8.61 3.88 -4.79
N GLY A 69 9.08 4.73 -3.86
CA GLY A 69 9.70 6.01 -4.18
C GLY A 69 11.01 5.85 -4.95
N GLU A 70 11.87 4.92 -4.52
CA GLU A 70 13.11 4.58 -5.23
C GLU A 70 12.83 4.05 -6.65
N ALA A 71 11.81 3.21 -6.82
CA ALA A 71 11.40 2.70 -8.12
C ALA A 71 10.83 3.80 -9.02
N GLU A 72 9.97 4.68 -8.51
CA GLU A 72 9.44 5.82 -9.27
C GLU A 72 10.54 6.81 -9.65
N GLU A 73 11.51 7.06 -8.77
CA GLU A 73 12.66 7.91 -9.07
C GLU A 73 13.60 7.26 -10.09
N ALA A 74 13.86 5.95 -9.99
CA ALA A 74 14.66 5.22 -10.96
C ALA A 74 14.03 5.25 -12.35
N ILE A 75 12.71 5.05 -12.44
CA ILE A 75 11.94 5.18 -13.69
C ILE A 75 11.99 6.62 -14.22
N ALA A 76 11.81 7.61 -13.35
CA ALA A 76 11.91 9.02 -13.73
C ALA A 76 13.32 9.37 -14.21
N ARG A 77 14.37 8.75 -13.64
CA ARG A 77 15.76 8.95 -14.02
C ARG A 77 16.11 8.30 -15.36
N THR A 78 15.62 7.10 -15.63
CA THR A 78 15.81 6.46 -16.94
C THR A 78 15.01 7.15 -18.05
N ALA A 79 13.89 7.80 -17.73
CA ALA A 79 13.12 8.61 -18.67
C ALA A 79 13.83 9.90 -19.15
N ARG A 80 14.91 10.33 -18.48
CA ARG A 80 15.60 11.60 -18.78
C ARG A 80 16.59 11.56 -19.97
N CYS A 81 16.77 10.42 -20.64
CA CYS A 81 17.71 10.31 -21.77
C CYS A 81 17.12 10.44 -23.19
N CYS A 82 15.80 10.57 -23.40
CA CYS A 82 15.27 11.15 -24.65
C CYS A 82 13.77 11.47 -24.52
N PRO A 83 13.30 12.69 -24.82
CA PRO A 83 11.94 13.10 -24.53
C PRO A 83 11.01 12.88 -25.72
N LYS A 84 10.83 11.66 -26.27
CA LYS A 84 9.70 11.39 -27.19
C LYS A 84 9.17 9.96 -27.12
N ARG A 85 7.86 9.90 -26.88
CA ARG A 85 6.89 8.81 -27.14
C ARG A 85 6.76 7.74 -26.05
N HIS A 86 5.73 7.96 -25.23
CA HIS A 86 4.70 6.98 -24.85
C HIS A 86 5.14 5.53 -24.51
N ALA A 87 4.78 5.17 -23.28
CA ALA A 87 4.31 3.85 -22.86
C ALA A 87 5.34 2.73 -22.70
N VAL A 88 5.83 2.57 -21.47
CA VAL A 88 5.87 1.27 -20.79
C VAL A 88 5.55 1.42 -19.29
N VAL A 89 4.37 1.95 -18.99
CA VAL A 89 3.66 1.56 -17.75
C VAL A 89 2.50 0.65 -18.16
N SER A 90 2.84 -0.41 -18.89
CA SER A 90 1.88 -1.40 -19.38
C SER A 90 2.44 -2.81 -19.28
N VAL A 91 2.98 -3.22 -18.14
CA VAL A 91 3.10 -4.67 -17.86
C VAL A 91 2.97 -5.02 -16.37
N VAL A 92 2.11 -4.37 -15.58
CA VAL A 92 1.50 -5.04 -14.41
C VAL A 92 0.12 -4.41 -14.07
N MET A 93 -0.75 -4.28 -15.06
CA MET A 93 -2.19 -4.26 -14.79
C MET A 93 -2.82 -5.33 -15.68
N ILE A 94 -3.08 -6.49 -15.07
CA ILE A 94 -4.23 -7.37 -15.31
C ILE A 94 -4.53 -7.67 -16.79
N ASN A 95 -4.15 -8.88 -17.22
CA ASN A 95 -4.76 -9.68 -18.30
C ASN A 95 -4.88 -9.03 -19.70
#